data_AF-G2WZJ2-F1
#
_entry.id   AF-G2WZJ2-F1
#
_cell.length_a   1.000
_cell.length_b   1.000
_cell.length_c   1.000
_cell.angle_alpha   90.00
_cell.angle_beta   90.00
_cell.angle_gamma   90.00
#
_symmetry.space_group_name_H-M   'P 1'
#
loop_
_entity.id
_entity.type
_entity.pdbx_description
1 polymer ?
#
loop_
_entity_poly.entity_id
_entity_poly.type
_entity_poly.pdbx_seq_one_letter_code
_entity_poly.pdbx_strand_id
1 'polypeptide(L)'
;MVFDEARAFMQATFDEDRGTSRTMNAVEARCLTVFRNRQQRGMVCLTDDGHVARVPVAAQVGDVFCVLPGCPSLLLLTPAPTIGDGRGFAEVGEAYVDGFMNGEGIFGPLPAGWTAVWRDSPDASEVVPAFLQDGESVPTWDDPRLFARGFLSEKMKESATWKEALERRMTLTPDVLSSKGVPLVDIDLV
;
A
#
# COMPACT_ATOMS: atom_id res chain seq x y z
N MET A 1 -1.56 11.41 13.68
CA MET A 1 -2.57 11.28 14.76
C MET A 1 -3.84 10.59 14.32
N VAL A 2 -4.52 10.98 13.22
CA VAL A 2 -5.84 10.39 12.88
C VAL A 2 -5.76 8.96 12.29
N PHE A 3 -4.68 8.60 11.58
CA PHE A 3 -4.60 7.29 10.90
C PHE A 3 -4.27 6.13 11.85
N ASP A 4 -3.35 6.30 12.81
CA ASP A 4 -2.99 5.22 13.72
C ASP A 4 -4.12 4.89 14.70
N GLU A 5 -4.84 5.91 15.17
CA GLU A 5 -6.06 5.73 15.99
C GLU A 5 -7.16 5.04 15.18
N ALA A 6 -7.35 5.41 13.91
CA ALA A 6 -8.32 4.76 13.03
C ALA A 6 -7.94 3.31 12.72
N ARG A 7 -6.65 3.01 12.49
CA ARG A 7 -6.14 1.65 12.29
C ARG A 7 -6.39 0.79 13.51
N ALA A 8 -5.96 1.25 14.69
CA ALA A 8 -6.14 0.52 15.95
C ALA A 8 -7.63 0.28 16.24
N PHE A 9 -8.49 1.27 15.98
CA PHE A 9 -9.93 1.13 16.11
C PHE A 9 -10.49 0.06 15.15
N MET A 10 -10.11 0.11 13.86
CA MET A 10 -10.60 -0.85 12.86
C MET A 10 -10.15 -2.27 13.20
N GLN A 11 -8.88 -2.44 13.59
CA GLN A 11 -8.31 -3.74 13.97
C GLN A 11 -9.02 -4.32 15.21
N ALA A 12 -9.23 -3.51 16.26
CA ALA A 12 -10.00 -3.92 17.43
C ALA A 12 -11.45 -4.30 17.08
N THR A 13 -12.09 -3.59 16.15
CA THR A 13 -13.45 -3.94 15.68
C THR A 13 -13.49 -5.28 14.94
N PHE A 14 -12.40 -5.71 14.30
CA PHE A 14 -12.33 -7.01 13.65
C PHE A 14 -11.88 -8.15 14.58
N ASP A 15 -11.06 -7.84 15.59
CA ASP A 15 -10.58 -8.80 16.60
C ASP A 15 -11.64 -9.13 17.67
N GLU A 16 -12.65 -8.27 17.85
CA GLU A 16 -13.79 -8.54 18.72
C GLU A 16 -14.59 -9.75 18.20
N ASP A 17 -14.72 -10.76 19.07
CA ASP A 17 -15.56 -11.93 18.82
C ASP A 17 -16.96 -11.46 18.37
N ARG A 18 -17.47 -12.02 17.26
CA ARG A 18 -18.64 -11.56 16.49
C ARG A 18 -19.98 -11.55 17.26
N GLY A 19 -19.96 -11.57 18.59
CA GLY A 19 -21.12 -11.56 19.49
C GLY A 19 -21.12 -10.46 20.56
N THR A 20 -20.04 -9.69 20.76
CA THR A 20 -20.00 -8.66 21.80
C THR A 20 -20.25 -7.28 21.22
N SER A 21 -21.51 -6.85 21.23
CA SER A 21 -21.87 -5.47 20.85
C SER A 21 -21.24 -4.48 21.83
N ARG A 22 -20.21 -3.74 21.39
CA ARG A 22 -19.70 -2.59 22.15
C ARG A 22 -20.34 -1.28 21.71
N THR A 23 -20.57 -0.41 22.69
CA THR A 23 -21.04 0.96 22.40
C THR A 23 -19.87 1.78 21.89
N MET A 24 -19.96 2.23 20.65
CA MET A 24 -18.97 3.13 20.06
C MET A 24 -19.07 4.54 20.67
N ASN A 25 -17.92 5.19 20.85
CA ASN A 25 -17.88 6.61 21.20
C ASN A 25 -18.14 7.52 19.98
N ALA A 26 -18.34 8.82 20.22
CA ALA A 26 -18.70 9.77 19.17
C ALA A 26 -17.62 9.95 18.08
N VAL A 27 -16.33 9.81 18.43
CA VAL A 27 -15.22 9.90 17.47
C VAL A 27 -15.22 8.67 16.57
N GLU A 28 -15.31 7.48 17.16
CA GLU A 28 -15.39 6.20 16.45
C GLU A 28 -16.60 6.16 15.50
N ALA A 29 -17.77 6.60 15.96
CA ALA A 29 -19.00 6.64 15.16
C ALA A 29 -18.86 7.60 13.97
N ARG A 30 -18.21 8.74 14.18
CA ARG A 30 -17.91 9.70 13.11
C ARG A 30 -16.88 9.13 12.13
N CYS A 31 -15.84 8.46 12.61
CA CYS A 31 -14.84 7.79 11.77
C CYS A 31 -15.50 6.73 10.88
N LEU A 32 -16.31 5.82 11.45
CA LEU A 32 -17.06 4.84 10.67
C LEU A 32 -18.04 5.48 9.69
N THR A 33 -18.71 6.57 10.07
CA THR A 33 -19.65 7.25 9.18
C THR A 33 -18.94 7.89 7.98
N VAL A 34 -17.86 8.64 8.23
CA VAL A 34 -17.04 9.25 7.16
C VAL A 34 -16.45 8.16 6.27
N PHE A 35 -15.94 7.10 6.89
CA PHE A 35 -15.41 5.95 6.19
C PHE A 35 -16.50 5.32 5.31
N ARG A 36 -17.63 4.87 5.86
CA ARG A 36 -18.75 4.29 5.10
C ARG A 36 -19.23 5.19 3.96
N ASN A 37 -19.32 6.50 4.19
CA ASN A 37 -19.78 7.46 3.18
C ASN A 37 -18.77 7.70 2.06
N ARG A 38 -17.47 7.51 2.31
CA ARG A 38 -16.41 7.57 1.28
C ARG A 38 -16.13 6.22 0.61
N GLN A 39 -16.79 5.16 1.08
CA GLN A 39 -16.59 3.77 0.65
C GLN A 39 -17.77 3.24 -0.18
N GLN A 40 -18.47 4.11 -0.91
CA GLN A 40 -19.71 3.75 -1.65
C GLN A 40 -19.53 2.66 -2.74
N ARG A 41 -18.32 2.15 -2.95
CA ARG A 41 -17.98 1.13 -3.95
C ARG A 41 -17.00 0.05 -3.46
N GLY A 42 -16.85 -0.13 -2.14
CA GLY A 42 -15.91 -1.12 -1.60
C GLY A 42 -16.34 -1.72 -0.26
N MET A 43 -15.69 -2.82 0.12
CA MET A 43 -15.80 -3.47 1.42
C MET A 43 -14.49 -3.30 2.20
N VAL A 44 -14.53 -3.61 3.49
CA VAL A 44 -13.32 -3.72 4.32
C VAL A 44 -13.12 -5.18 4.70
N CYS A 45 -11.87 -5.63 4.64
CA CYS A 45 -11.48 -6.91 5.20
C CYS A 45 -10.24 -6.77 6.08
N LEU A 46 -9.99 -7.81 6.87
CA LEU A 46 -8.67 -8.12 7.36
C LEU A 46 -8.03 -9.16 6.43
N THR A 47 -6.75 -8.96 6.15
CA THR A 47 -5.91 -9.99 5.54
C THR A 47 -5.54 -11.06 6.58
N ASP A 48 -5.03 -12.20 6.11
CA ASP A 48 -4.58 -13.31 6.96
C ASP A 48 -3.35 -12.96 7.82
N ASP A 49 -2.55 -12.00 7.37
CA ASP A 49 -1.43 -11.41 8.10
C ASP A 49 -1.80 -10.15 8.92
N GLY A 50 -3.10 -9.84 9.03
CA GLY A 50 -3.63 -8.86 10.00
C GLY A 50 -3.63 -7.40 9.53
N HIS A 51 -3.48 -7.14 8.23
CA HIS A 51 -3.62 -5.82 7.64
C HIS A 51 -5.08 -5.45 7.40
N VAL A 52 -5.42 -4.18 7.62
CA VAL A 52 -6.74 -3.63 7.28
C VAL A 52 -6.73 -3.20 5.82
N ALA A 53 -7.70 -3.68 5.04
CA ALA A 53 -7.77 -3.42 3.61
C ALA A 53 -9.15 -2.92 3.19
N ARG A 54 -9.19 -2.01 2.20
CA ARG A 54 -10.38 -1.74 1.39
C ARG A 54 -10.26 -2.54 0.09
N VAL A 55 -11.32 -3.24 -0.23
CA VAL A 55 -11.41 -4.10 -1.42
C VAL A 55 -12.67 -3.81 -2.25
N PRO A 56 -12.72 -4.19 -3.53
CA PRO A 56 -13.94 -4.12 -4.32
C PRO A 56 -15.09 -4.92 -3.70
N VAL A 57 -16.34 -4.56 -4.03
CA VAL A 57 -17.53 -5.32 -3.57
C VAL A 57 -17.54 -6.77 -4.07
N ALA A 58 -16.86 -7.04 -5.19
CA ALA A 58 -16.73 -8.37 -5.76
C ALA A 58 -15.71 -9.26 -5.02
N ALA A 59 -14.96 -8.72 -4.05
CA ALA A 59 -13.93 -9.45 -3.33
C ALA A 59 -14.48 -10.66 -2.57
N GLN A 60 -13.72 -11.75 -2.59
CA GLN A 60 -14.04 -13.02 -1.95
C GLN A 60 -12.87 -13.52 -1.10
N VAL A 61 -13.19 -14.37 -0.12
CA VAL A 61 -12.16 -15.08 0.64
C VAL A 61 -11.41 -16.01 -0.32
N GLY A 62 -10.09 -15.89 -0.36
CA GLY A 62 -9.22 -16.61 -1.31
C GLY A 62 -8.67 -15.73 -2.43
N ASP A 63 -9.18 -14.52 -2.60
CA ASP A 63 -8.53 -13.51 -3.43
C ASP A 63 -7.19 -13.08 -2.82
N VAL A 64 -6.25 -12.68 -3.68
CA VAL A 64 -4.88 -12.34 -3.30
C VAL A 64 -4.54 -10.91 -3.71
N PHE A 65 -3.86 -10.19 -2.82
CA PHE A 65 -3.34 -8.86 -3.15
C PHE A 65 -2.07 -9.00 -3.98
N CYS A 66 -1.98 -8.21 -5.05
CA CYS A 66 -0.88 -8.25 -6.00
C CYS A 66 -0.29 -6.85 -6.19
N VAL A 67 1.01 -6.74 -5.94
CA VAL A 67 1.81 -5.59 -6.36
C VAL A 67 2.45 -5.93 -7.70
N LEU A 68 2.00 -5.26 -8.76
CA LEU A 68 2.63 -5.37 -10.08
C LEU A 68 3.74 -4.31 -10.21
N PRO A 69 5.01 -4.70 -10.48
CA PRO A 69 6.07 -3.75 -10.75
C PRO A 69 5.68 -2.76 -11.87
N GLY A 70 5.83 -1.47 -11.61
CA GLY A 70 5.44 -0.40 -12.54
C GLY A 70 3.96 -0.01 -12.47
N CYS A 71 3.12 -0.72 -11.73
CA CYS A 71 1.74 -0.32 -11.45
C CYS A 71 1.68 0.50 -10.14
N PRO A 72 1.10 1.71 -10.14
CA PRO A 72 0.95 2.50 -8.92
C PRO A 72 -0.18 2.00 -8.01
N SER A 73 -1.06 1.13 -8.52
CA SER A 73 -2.21 0.58 -7.81
C SER A 73 -1.92 -0.82 -7.29
N LEU A 74 -2.36 -1.11 -6.06
CA LEU A 74 -2.42 -2.48 -5.55
C LEU A 74 -3.67 -3.15 -6.13
N LEU A 75 -3.50 -4.32 -6.74
CA LEU A 75 -4.61 -5.06 -7.33
C LEU A 75 -5.07 -6.18 -6.40
N LEU A 76 -6.36 -6.47 -6.42
CA LEU A 76 -6.91 -7.71 -5.90
C LEU A 76 -7.15 -8.66 -7.07
N LEU A 77 -6.58 -9.85 -6.99
CA LEU A 77 -6.69 -10.88 -8.01
C LEU A 77 -7.41 -12.10 -7.45
N THR A 78 -8.16 -12.79 -8.30
CA THR A 78 -8.79 -14.06 -7.95
C THR A 78 -8.13 -15.19 -8.75
N PRO A 79 -7.79 -16.33 -8.13
CA PRO A 79 -7.26 -17.47 -8.86
C PRO A 79 -8.20 -17.89 -9.99
N ALA A 80 -7.65 -18.11 -11.19
CA ALA A 80 -8.35 -18.59 -12.36
C ALA A 80 -7.72 -19.93 -12.83
N PRO A 81 -8.02 -21.05 -12.15
CA PRO A 81 -7.31 -22.32 -12.34
C PRO A 81 -7.53 -22.98 -13.71
N THR A 82 -8.47 -22.45 -14.50
CA THR A 82 -8.90 -23.02 -15.78
C THR A 82 -7.93 -22.75 -16.92
N ILE A 83 -6.84 -22.00 -16.70
CA ILE A 83 -5.84 -21.65 -17.71
C ILE A 83 -4.44 -22.07 -17.22
N GLY A 84 -3.79 -22.95 -17.99
CA GLY A 84 -2.36 -23.26 -17.82
C GLY A 84 -2.00 -24.17 -16.64
N ASP A 85 -0.84 -23.90 -16.04
CA ASP A 85 -0.19 -24.65 -14.96
C ASP A 85 -0.55 -24.15 -13.55
N GLY A 86 -1.69 -23.46 -13.41
CA GLY A 86 -2.16 -22.90 -12.13
C GLY A 86 -1.67 -21.48 -11.85
N ARG A 87 -1.07 -20.80 -12.83
CA ARG A 87 -0.62 -19.40 -12.74
C ARG A 87 -1.63 -18.36 -13.23
N GLY A 88 -2.83 -18.79 -13.65
CA GLY A 88 -3.89 -17.90 -14.12
C GLY A 88 -4.57 -17.13 -13.00
N PHE A 89 -4.73 -15.82 -13.19
CA PHE A 89 -5.45 -14.91 -12.28
C PHE A 89 -6.31 -13.92 -13.06
N ALA A 90 -7.53 -13.68 -12.59
CA ALA A 90 -8.38 -12.62 -13.11
C ALA A 90 -8.34 -11.41 -12.16
N GLU A 91 -8.40 -10.21 -12.72
CA GLU A 91 -8.50 -8.98 -11.94
C GLU A 91 -9.89 -8.85 -11.30
N VAL A 92 -9.92 -8.66 -9.97
CA VAL A 92 -11.15 -8.28 -9.25
C VAL A 92 -11.29 -6.75 -9.21
N GLY A 93 -10.16 -6.06 -9.03
CA GLY A 93 -10.05 -4.61 -9.13
C GLY A 93 -9.00 -4.03 -8.19
N GLU A 94 -8.93 -2.69 -8.14
CA GLU A 94 -8.01 -2.00 -7.24
C GLU A 94 -8.40 -2.15 -5.77
N ALA A 95 -7.37 -2.30 -4.94
CA ALA A 95 -7.48 -2.39 -3.50
C ALA A 95 -6.56 -1.38 -2.81
N TYR A 96 -6.83 -1.17 -1.53
CA TYR A 96 -5.97 -0.43 -0.63
C TYR A 96 -5.67 -1.35 0.54
N VAL A 97 -4.40 -1.56 0.87
CA VAL A 97 -3.99 -2.28 2.07
C VAL A 97 -3.12 -1.35 2.89
N ASP A 98 -3.54 -1.08 4.12
CA ASP A 98 -2.74 -0.28 5.01
C ASP A 98 -1.37 -0.94 5.26
N GLY A 99 -0.30 -0.15 5.13
CA GLY A 99 1.07 -0.64 5.18
C GLY A 99 1.63 -1.17 3.85
N PHE A 100 0.91 -1.10 2.72
CA PHE A 100 1.42 -1.47 1.39
C PHE A 100 1.35 -0.33 0.36
N MET A 101 0.80 0.82 0.72
CA MET A 101 0.51 1.92 -0.21
C MET A 101 1.71 2.82 -0.52
N ASN A 102 2.84 2.63 0.16
CA ASN A 102 4.05 3.41 -0.07
C ASN A 102 5.15 2.56 -0.70
N GLY A 103 4.86 1.36 -1.20
CA GLY A 103 5.84 0.47 -1.86
C GLY A 103 6.45 -0.60 -0.96
N GLU A 104 5.88 -0.82 0.23
CA GLU A 104 6.34 -1.84 1.18
C GLU A 104 6.30 -3.25 0.59
N GLY A 105 5.36 -3.55 -0.32
CA GLY A 105 5.29 -4.86 -0.98
C GLY A 105 6.49 -5.20 -1.89
N ILE A 106 7.24 -4.19 -2.35
CA ILE A 106 8.48 -4.39 -3.14
C ILE A 106 9.71 -4.13 -2.28
N PHE A 107 9.69 -3.01 -1.55
CA PHE A 107 10.87 -2.49 -0.88
C PHE A 107 11.02 -2.97 0.56
N GLY A 108 9.98 -3.56 1.14
CA GLY A 108 9.90 -3.89 2.56
C GLY A 108 9.50 -2.68 3.42
N PRO A 109 9.45 -2.84 4.74
CA PRO A 109 9.09 -1.77 5.66
C PRO A 109 10.06 -0.58 5.55
N LEU A 110 9.57 0.61 5.89
CA LEU A 110 10.45 1.77 6.02
C LEU A 110 11.51 1.53 7.10
N PRO A 111 12.75 2.04 6.94
CA PRO A 111 13.75 1.99 7.99
C PRO A 111 13.26 2.69 9.26
N ALA A 112 13.80 2.28 10.42
CA ALA A 112 13.46 2.91 11.70
C ALA A 112 13.71 4.43 11.64
N GLY A 113 12.76 5.20 12.19
CA GLY A 113 12.80 6.66 12.19
C GLY A 113 12.38 7.31 10.87
N TRP A 114 11.75 6.58 9.95
CA TRP A 114 11.16 7.11 8.74
C TRP A 114 9.65 6.92 8.72
N THR A 115 8.93 7.95 8.30
CA THR A 115 7.47 7.93 8.13
C THR A 115 7.08 8.40 6.74
N ALA A 116 6.21 7.64 6.07
CA ALA A 116 5.55 8.10 4.85
C ALA A 116 4.49 9.16 5.19
N VAL A 117 4.52 10.29 4.49
CA VAL A 117 3.58 11.40 4.63
C VAL A 117 3.05 11.79 3.27
N TRP A 118 1.76 12.13 3.20
CA TRP A 118 1.16 12.65 1.98
C TRP A 118 1.31 14.18 1.92
N ARG A 119 1.72 14.69 0.76
CA ARG A 119 1.95 16.11 0.51
C ARG A 119 1.43 16.48 -0.87
N ASP A 120 0.94 17.72 -1.00
CA ASP A 120 0.73 18.30 -2.32
C ASP A 120 2.08 18.37 -3.04
N SER A 121 2.10 18.01 -4.31
CA SER A 121 3.25 18.21 -5.18
C SER A 121 3.63 19.70 -5.20
N PRO A 122 4.89 20.06 -5.52
CA PRO A 122 5.31 21.46 -5.62
C PRO A 122 4.46 22.34 -6.56
N ASP A 123 3.79 21.75 -7.55
CA ASP A 123 2.85 22.42 -8.46
C ASP A 123 1.38 22.27 -8.04
N ALA A 124 1.11 21.66 -6.89
CA ALA A 124 -0.20 21.38 -6.30
C ALA A 124 -1.17 20.64 -7.24
N SER A 125 -0.63 19.91 -8.22
CA SER A 125 -1.42 19.13 -9.17
C SER A 125 -1.89 17.80 -8.60
N GLU A 126 -1.12 17.22 -7.67
CA GLU A 126 -1.32 15.88 -7.14
C GLU A 126 -0.96 15.80 -5.66
N VAL A 127 -1.56 14.86 -4.93
CA VAL A 127 -1.15 14.49 -3.58
C VAL A 127 -0.29 13.24 -3.69
N VAL A 128 1.00 13.35 -3.37
CA VAL A 128 2.00 12.30 -3.59
C VAL A 128 2.70 11.90 -2.29
N PRO A 129 3.22 10.67 -2.19
CA PRO A 129 3.97 10.25 -1.01
C PRO A 129 5.32 11.00 -0.93
N ALA A 130 5.65 11.42 0.28
CA ALA A 130 6.95 11.92 0.70
C ALA A 130 7.38 11.17 1.97
N PHE A 131 8.65 11.30 2.35
CA PHE A 131 9.25 10.58 3.46
C PHE A 131 9.88 11.55 4.44
N LEU A 132 9.46 11.48 5.70
CA LEU A 132 9.96 12.31 6.78
C LEU A 132 10.82 11.47 7.71
N GLN A 133 12.05 11.93 7.95
CA GLN A 133 12.93 11.35 8.96
C GLN A 133 12.67 12.00 10.33
N ASP A 134 12.73 11.22 11.40
CA ASP A 134 12.58 11.70 12.76
C ASP A 134 13.60 12.80 13.08
N GLY A 135 13.12 13.89 13.67
CA GLY A 135 13.92 15.08 13.99
C GLY A 135 14.04 16.09 12.84
N GLU A 136 13.70 15.70 11.61
CA GLU A 136 13.60 16.63 10.48
C GLU A 136 12.21 17.28 10.42
N SER A 137 12.15 18.49 9.86
CA SER A 137 10.90 19.22 9.65
C SER A 137 10.42 19.18 8.20
N VAL A 138 11.33 18.87 7.27
CA VAL A 138 11.08 18.90 5.83
C VAL A 138 11.14 17.47 5.29
N PRO A 139 10.05 16.95 4.71
CA PRO A 139 10.07 15.63 4.08
C PRO A 139 10.83 15.68 2.75
N THR A 140 11.37 14.54 2.34
CA THR A 140 11.97 14.31 1.02
C THR A 140 11.05 13.50 0.12
N TRP A 141 11.16 13.66 -1.20
CA TRP A 141 10.44 12.85 -2.17
C TRP A 141 11.14 11.51 -2.45
N ASP A 142 12.42 11.42 -2.14
CA ASP A 142 13.22 10.21 -2.33
C ASP A 142 12.87 9.16 -1.26
N ASP A 143 12.48 7.98 -1.73
CA ASP A 143 12.23 6.83 -0.84
C ASP A 143 13.56 6.33 -0.24
N PRO A 144 13.72 6.33 1.09
CA PRO A 144 14.98 5.94 1.74
C PRO A 144 15.39 4.50 1.42
N ARG A 145 14.43 3.63 1.06
CA ARG A 145 14.69 2.21 0.76
C ARG A 145 15.41 2.03 -0.57
N LEU A 146 15.23 2.94 -1.53
CA LEU A 146 15.91 2.85 -2.83
C LEU A 146 17.44 2.91 -2.67
N PHE A 147 17.91 3.72 -1.73
CA PHE A 147 19.32 3.87 -1.43
C PHE A 147 19.80 2.81 -0.44
N ALA A 148 19.05 2.57 0.64
CA ALA A 148 19.40 1.60 1.67
C ALA A 148 19.52 0.17 1.12
N ARG A 149 18.73 -0.18 0.10
CA ARG A 149 18.81 -1.48 -0.59
C ARG A 149 19.71 -1.48 -1.83
N GLY A 150 20.36 -0.35 -2.12
CA GLY A 150 21.26 -0.19 -3.25
C GLY A 150 20.60 -0.37 -4.61
N PHE A 151 19.31 -0.02 -4.73
CA PHE A 151 18.65 0.14 -6.03
C PHE A 151 19.21 1.35 -6.76
N LEU A 152 19.47 2.43 -6.04
CA LEU A 152 20.06 3.66 -6.55
C LEU A 152 21.37 3.97 -5.83
N SER A 153 22.30 4.61 -6.54
CA SER A 153 23.55 5.10 -5.95
C SER A 153 23.33 6.41 -5.21
N GLU A 154 24.09 6.66 -4.14
CA GLU A 154 24.05 7.91 -3.37
C GLU A 154 24.26 9.17 -4.24
N LYS A 155 25.04 9.05 -5.33
CA LYS A 155 25.27 10.13 -6.30
C LYS A 155 24.00 10.56 -7.04
N MET A 156 22.95 9.75 -7.01
CA MET A 156 21.64 10.06 -7.63
C MET A 156 20.71 10.82 -6.69
N LYS A 157 21.07 11.03 -5.42
CA LYS A 157 20.33 11.91 -4.48
C LYS A 157 20.39 13.38 -4.90
N GLU A 158 21.47 13.75 -5.59
CA GLU A 158 21.68 15.11 -6.06
C GLU A 158 20.86 15.31 -7.34
N SER A 159 19.85 16.19 -7.27
CA SER A 159 19.06 16.71 -8.39
C SER A 159 17.89 15.89 -8.94
N ALA A 160 17.05 15.29 -8.08
CA ALA A 160 15.73 14.82 -8.51
C ALA A 160 14.65 15.86 -8.23
N THR A 161 13.89 16.24 -9.26
CA THR A 161 12.55 16.79 -9.11
C THR A 161 11.65 15.76 -8.41
N TRP A 162 10.53 16.22 -7.82
CA TRP A 162 9.55 15.32 -7.20
C TRP A 162 9.01 14.25 -8.17
N LYS A 163 8.93 14.58 -9.48
CA LYS A 163 8.54 13.64 -10.54
C LYS A 163 9.60 12.58 -10.76
N GLU A 164 10.87 12.97 -10.87
CA GLU A 164 11.97 12.02 -11.04
C GLU A 164 12.10 11.08 -9.84
N ALA A 165 11.89 11.58 -8.61
CA ALA A 165 11.83 10.75 -7.41
C ALA A 165 10.71 9.69 -7.49
N LEU A 166 9.52 10.08 -7.98
CA LEU A 166 8.39 9.17 -8.18
C LEU A 166 8.61 8.19 -9.34
N GLU A 167 9.23 8.61 -10.44
CA GLU A 167 9.52 7.75 -11.59
C GLU A 167 10.56 6.67 -11.25
N ARG A 168 11.53 6.98 -10.39
CA ARG A 168 12.56 6.04 -9.95
C ARG A 168 11.99 4.79 -9.29
N ARG A 169 10.89 4.89 -8.55
CA ARG A 169 10.22 3.71 -7.96
C ARG A 169 9.43 2.88 -9.00
N MET A 170 8.99 3.51 -10.08
CA MET A 170 8.14 2.87 -11.11
C MET A 170 8.94 2.25 -12.26
N THR A 171 10.20 2.62 -12.41
CA THR A 171 11.07 2.19 -13.53
C THR A 171 11.99 1.01 -13.19
N LEU A 172 11.92 0.47 -11.96
CA LEU A 172 12.69 -0.72 -11.59
C LEU A 172 12.14 -1.94 -12.33
N THR A 173 12.99 -2.56 -13.16
CA THR A 173 12.62 -3.76 -13.91
C THR A 173 12.58 -5.00 -13.00
N PRO A 174 11.84 -6.06 -13.38
CA PRO A 174 11.88 -7.34 -12.69
C PRO A 174 13.30 -7.87 -12.45
N ASP A 175 14.19 -7.73 -13.43
CA ASP A 175 15.60 -8.15 -13.29
C ASP A 175 16.33 -7.39 -12.18
N VAL A 176 16.13 -6.07 -12.10
CA VAL A 176 16.72 -5.24 -11.04
C VAL A 176 16.16 -5.66 -9.68
N LEU A 177 14.85 -5.84 -9.56
CA LEU A 177 14.20 -6.28 -8.32
C LEU A 177 14.73 -7.66 -7.87
N SER A 178 14.79 -8.62 -8.79
CA SER A 178 15.30 -9.97 -8.51
C SER A 178 16.78 -9.96 -8.11
N SER A 179 17.61 -9.14 -8.77
CA SER A 179 19.03 -8.97 -8.40
C SER A 179 19.25 -8.43 -6.98
N LYS A 180 18.22 -7.80 -6.39
CA LYS A 180 18.20 -7.28 -5.02
C LYS A 180 17.41 -8.16 -4.05
N GLY A 181 17.13 -9.40 -4.45
CA GLY A 181 16.49 -10.42 -3.62
C GLY A 181 15.00 -10.15 -3.37
N VAL A 182 14.33 -9.34 -4.18
CA VAL A 182 12.86 -9.24 -4.13
C VAL A 182 12.28 -10.53 -4.71
N PRO A 183 11.46 -11.28 -3.97
CA PRO A 183 10.82 -12.48 -4.49
C PRO A 183 9.77 -12.07 -5.53
N LEU A 184 9.95 -12.52 -6.77
CA LEU A 184 9.00 -12.30 -7.86
C LEU A 184 8.36 -13.63 -8.26
N VAL A 185 7.10 -13.55 -8.66
CA VAL A 185 6.32 -14.69 -9.14
C VAL A 185 5.72 -14.29 -10.48
N ASP A 186 5.88 -15.15 -11.48
CA ASP A 186 5.22 -14.99 -12.78
C ASP A 186 3.76 -15.39 -12.65
N ILE A 187 2.86 -14.53 -13.15
CA ILE A 187 1.43 -14.78 -13.21
C ILE A 187 0.90 -14.50 -14.62
N ASP A 188 -0.14 -15.21 -15.01
CA ASP A 188 -0.88 -14.96 -16.24
C ASP A 188 -2.18 -14.22 -15.89
N LEU A 189 -2.29 -12.96 -16.32
CA LEU A 189 -3.54 -12.20 -16.19
C LEU A 189 -4.49 -12.59 -17.32
N VAL A 190 -5.70 -13.02 -16.97
CA VAL A 190 -6.69 -13.60 -17.90
C VAL A 190 -8.00 -12.83 -17.95
#